data_AF-A0A7J8APW9-F1
#
_entry.id   AF-A0A7J8APW9-F1
#
_cell.length_a   1.000
_cell.length_b   1.000
_cell.length_c   1.000
_cell.angle_alpha   90.00
_cell.angle_beta   90.00
_cell.angle_gamma   90.00
#
_symmetry.space_group_name_H-M   'P 1'
#
loop_
_entity.id
_entity.type
_entity.pdbx_description
1 polymer ?
#
loop_
_entity_poly.entity_id
_entity_poly.type
_entity_poly.pdbx_seq_one_letter_code
_entity_poly.pdbx_strand_id
1 'polypeptide(L)'
;MAPAAAWLLFLQLVQGPTLVMDISIEVAIQNFRTMHIDYPKVNYPEGFQGYCNGLMAYVRGRQQSWYCPKRHYVIHAPWTDIQKSCKYCESFCENYNEYCTLSEDSYPLTICSLETKQPPTSCRYNSTLNNQRLYLLCSQKYDGKPIGIIGLY
;
A
#
# COMPACT_ATOMS: atom_id res chain seq x y z
N MET A 1 13.75 -45.45 12.99
CA MET A 1 12.81 -44.65 12.15
C MET A 1 12.20 -43.45 12.88
N ALA A 2 12.49 -43.18 14.16
CA ALA A 2 11.90 -42.07 14.92
C ALA A 2 12.54 -40.65 14.78
N PRO A 3 13.84 -40.45 14.42
CA PRO A 3 14.42 -39.12 14.49
C PRO A 3 13.95 -38.19 13.36
N ALA A 4 13.71 -38.72 12.16
CA ALA A 4 13.30 -37.90 11.01
C ALA A 4 11.92 -37.24 11.20
N ALA A 5 10.97 -37.93 11.83
CA ALA A 5 9.64 -37.41 12.08
C ALA A 5 9.62 -36.27 13.12
N ALA A 6 10.44 -36.37 14.18
CA ALA A 6 10.59 -35.32 15.17
C ALA A 6 11.25 -34.06 14.58
N TRP A 7 12.26 -34.23 13.72
CA TRP A 7 12.92 -33.13 13.03
C TRP A 7 12.01 -32.39 12.04
N LEU A 8 11.18 -33.12 11.28
CA LEU A 8 10.19 -32.53 10.36
C LEU A 8 9.12 -31.71 11.11
N LEU A 9 8.66 -32.20 12.26
CA LEU A 9 7.72 -31.46 13.11
C LEU A 9 8.34 -30.17 13.68
N PHE A 10 9.62 -30.21 14.08
CA PHE A 10 10.35 -29.02 14.52
C PHE A 10 10.51 -27.96 13.41
N LEU A 11 10.81 -28.39 12.18
CA LEU A 11 10.91 -27.48 11.02
C LEU A 11 9.55 -26.80 10.74
N GLN A 12 8.44 -27.53 10.82
CA GLN A 12 7.11 -26.96 10.60
C GLN A 12 6.66 -26.00 11.71
N LEU A 13 6.91 -26.34 12.98
CA LEU A 13 6.47 -25.56 14.13
C LEU A 13 7.28 -24.28 14.36
N VAL A 14 8.58 -24.29 14.03
CA VAL A 14 9.47 -23.14 14.31
C VAL A 14 9.69 -22.26 13.07
N GLN A 15 9.92 -22.83 11.89
CA GLN A 15 10.24 -22.04 10.69
C GLN A 15 9.01 -21.67 9.85
N GLY A 16 7.91 -22.42 9.97
CA GLY A 16 6.67 -22.11 9.26
C GLY A 16 6.13 -20.69 9.54
N PRO A 17 5.95 -20.29 10.82
CA PRO A 17 5.38 -18.98 11.15
C PRO A 17 6.20 -17.79 10.67
N THR A 18 7.53 -17.85 10.83
CA THR A 18 8.44 -16.76 10.41
C THR A 18 8.41 -16.55 8.90
N LEU A 19 8.44 -17.65 8.13
CA LEU A 19 8.38 -17.60 6.67
C LEU A 19 7.04 -17.01 6.18
N VAL A 20 5.92 -17.36 6.82
CA VAL A 20 4.60 -16.82 6.46
C VAL A 20 4.53 -15.32 6.73
N MET A 21 5.06 -14.86 7.87
CA MET A 21 5.13 -13.42 8.20
C MET A 21 5.98 -12.66 7.18
N ASP A 22 7.19 -13.14 6.86
CA ASP A 22 8.08 -12.50 5.89
C ASP A 22 7.44 -12.39 4.50
N ILE A 23 6.76 -13.46 4.03
CA ILE A 23 6.01 -13.44 2.77
C ILE A 23 4.89 -12.41 2.81
N SER A 24 4.13 -12.35 3.91
CA SER A 24 3.01 -11.40 4.04
C SER A 24 3.48 -9.94 3.98
N ILE A 25 4.62 -9.64 4.61
CA ILE A 25 5.22 -8.30 4.63
C ILE A 25 5.73 -7.93 3.23
N GLU A 26 6.44 -8.82 2.55
CA GLU A 26 6.91 -8.55 1.19
C GLU A 26 5.73 -8.34 0.22
N VAL A 27 4.66 -9.13 0.35
CA VAL A 27 3.43 -8.90 -0.42
C VAL A 27 2.83 -7.52 -0.11
N ALA A 28 2.78 -7.10 1.16
CA ALA A 28 2.30 -5.77 1.54
C ALA A 28 3.15 -4.65 0.95
N ILE A 29 4.48 -4.78 0.97
CA ILE A 29 5.42 -3.83 0.37
C ILE A 29 5.19 -3.72 -1.15
N GLN A 30 5.09 -4.87 -1.84
CA GLN A 30 4.85 -4.88 -3.28
C GLN A 30 3.49 -4.30 -3.64
N ASN A 31 2.46 -4.60 -2.84
CA ASN A 31 1.13 -4.03 -2.99
C ASN A 31 1.14 -2.52 -2.78
N PHE A 32 1.85 -2.03 -1.75
CA PHE A 32 2.01 -0.60 -1.54
C PHE A 32 2.68 0.06 -2.74
N ARG A 33 3.83 -0.47 -3.16
CA ARG A 33 4.60 0.08 -4.27
C ARG A 33 3.78 0.12 -5.57
N THR A 34 3.07 -0.95 -5.89
CA THR A 34 2.34 -1.05 -7.16
C THR A 34 1.01 -0.31 -7.18
N MET A 35 0.36 -0.10 -6.03
CA MET A 35 -0.95 0.56 -5.97
C MET A 35 -0.88 2.03 -5.56
N HIS A 36 0.13 2.43 -4.76
CA HIS A 36 0.22 3.77 -4.20
C HIS A 36 1.35 4.62 -4.80
N ILE A 37 2.27 4.05 -5.59
CA ILE A 37 3.35 4.82 -6.23
C ILE A 37 3.15 4.82 -7.75
N ASP A 38 3.03 6.02 -8.33
CA ASP A 38 2.98 6.23 -9.78
C ASP A 38 3.98 7.31 -10.15
N TYR A 39 5.22 6.90 -10.41
CA TYR A 39 6.33 7.80 -10.75
C TYR A 39 7.29 7.18 -11.79
N PRO A 40 7.55 7.86 -12.92
CA PRO A 40 6.90 9.10 -13.37
C PRO A 40 5.40 8.87 -13.59
N LYS A 41 4.59 9.92 -13.37
CA LYS A 41 3.13 9.83 -13.44
C LYS A 41 2.68 9.33 -14.81
N VAL A 42 1.83 8.31 -14.83
CA VAL A 42 1.28 7.76 -16.08
C VAL A 42 0.19 8.65 -16.67
N ASN A 43 0.17 8.73 -18.01
CA ASN A 43 -0.90 9.36 -18.78
C ASN A 43 -1.83 8.28 -19.33
N TYR A 44 -3.02 8.16 -18.75
CA TYR A 44 -4.02 7.20 -19.23
C TYR A 44 -4.71 7.69 -20.53
N PRO A 45 -5.00 6.80 -21.48
CA PRO A 45 -5.81 7.12 -22.66
C PRO A 45 -7.21 7.65 -22.30
N GLU A 46 -7.81 8.43 -23.20
CA GLU A 46 -9.15 9.03 -23.01
C GLU A 46 -10.24 7.99 -22.70
N GLY A 47 -10.13 6.76 -23.23
CA GLY A 47 -11.08 5.68 -22.99
C GLY A 47 -11.22 5.28 -21.51
N PHE A 48 -10.22 5.57 -20.68
CA PHE A 48 -10.31 5.38 -19.22
C PHE A 48 -11.13 6.46 -18.52
N GLN A 49 -11.51 7.54 -19.20
CA GLN A 49 -12.31 8.63 -18.64
C GLN A 49 -11.61 9.30 -17.45
N GLY A 50 -10.29 9.49 -17.56
CA GLY A 50 -9.47 10.17 -16.57
C GLY A 50 -8.53 9.27 -15.77
N TYR A 51 -7.60 9.91 -15.07
CA TYR A 51 -6.48 9.25 -14.38
C TYR A 51 -6.94 8.23 -13.32
N CYS A 52 -7.80 8.65 -12.38
CA CYS A 52 -8.23 7.78 -11.30
C CYS A 52 -9.07 6.59 -11.77
N ASN A 53 -9.88 6.75 -12.82
CA ASN A 53 -10.66 5.64 -13.36
C ASN A 53 -9.75 4.54 -13.93
N GLY A 54 -8.68 4.91 -14.64
CA GLY A 54 -7.68 3.96 -15.12
C GLY A 54 -6.91 3.27 -14.01
N LEU A 55 -6.37 4.05 -13.08
CA LEU A 55 -5.60 3.48 -11.97
C LEU A 55 -6.47 2.60 -11.05
N MET A 56 -7.69 3.04 -10.73
CA MET A 56 -8.55 2.29 -9.81
C MET A 56 -9.06 0.98 -10.41
N ALA A 57 -9.10 0.84 -11.73
CA ALA A 57 -9.35 -0.46 -12.37
C ALA A 57 -8.25 -1.47 -12.01
N TYR A 58 -6.98 -1.04 -12.05
CA TYR A 58 -5.84 -1.86 -11.62
C TYR A 58 -5.89 -2.15 -10.11
N VAL A 59 -6.11 -1.13 -9.27
CA VAL A 59 -6.20 -1.29 -7.80
C VAL A 59 -7.28 -2.29 -7.41
N ARG A 60 -8.48 -2.23 -8.00
CA ARG A 60 -9.57 -3.17 -7.72
C ARG A 60 -9.21 -4.60 -8.14
N GLY A 61 -8.54 -4.76 -9.29
CA GLY A 61 -8.04 -6.05 -9.74
C GLY A 61 -7.03 -6.66 -8.77
N ARG A 62 -6.11 -5.85 -8.23
CA ARG A 62 -5.11 -6.28 -7.23
C ARG A 62 -5.73 -6.61 -5.88
N GLN A 63 -6.72 -5.83 -5.44
CA GLN A 63 -7.44 -6.07 -4.18
C GLN A 63 -8.43 -7.23 -4.26
N GLN A 64 -8.74 -7.74 -5.46
CA GLN A 64 -9.76 -8.78 -5.69
C GLN A 64 -11.12 -8.43 -5.06
N SER A 65 -11.45 -7.12 -5.03
CA SER A 65 -12.65 -6.62 -4.37
C SER A 65 -13.74 -6.26 -5.38
N TRP A 66 -14.94 -6.78 -5.14
CA TRP A 66 -16.14 -6.41 -5.91
C TRP A 66 -16.58 -4.97 -5.61
N TYR A 67 -16.32 -4.48 -4.40
CA TYR A 67 -16.71 -3.15 -3.96
C TYR A 67 -15.83 -2.06 -4.60
N CYS A 68 -16.37 -0.86 -4.74
CA CYS A 68 -15.61 0.32 -5.14
C CYS A 68 -14.90 0.92 -3.91
N PRO A 69 -13.56 0.98 -3.86
CA PRO A 69 -12.87 1.72 -2.82
C PRO A 69 -13.36 3.18 -2.78
N LYS A 70 -13.64 3.71 -1.60
CA LYS A 70 -14.17 5.09 -1.46
C LYS A 70 -13.11 6.15 -1.72
N ARG A 71 -11.89 5.88 -1.27
CA ARG A 71 -10.75 6.78 -1.38
C ARG A 71 -9.48 5.98 -1.57
N HIS A 72 -8.60 6.47 -2.43
CA HIS A 72 -7.28 5.90 -2.66
C HIS A 72 -6.29 7.03 -2.92
N TYR A 73 -5.06 6.87 -2.45
CA TYR A 73 -4.01 7.89 -2.56
C TYR A 73 -2.88 7.38 -3.43
N VAL A 74 -2.41 8.23 -4.33
CA VAL A 74 -1.38 7.86 -5.30
C VAL A 74 -0.30 8.90 -5.28
N ILE A 75 0.90 8.49 -4.90
CA ILE A 75 2.05 9.35 -4.70
C ILE A 75 2.82 9.42 -6.01
N HIS A 76 3.20 10.64 -6.40
CA HIS A 76 3.96 10.95 -7.60
C HIS A 76 5.39 11.34 -7.24
N ALA A 77 6.10 10.42 -6.60
CA ALA A 77 7.50 10.57 -6.21
C ALA A 77 8.27 9.25 -6.36
N PRO A 78 9.61 9.29 -6.52
CA PRO A 78 10.43 8.08 -6.54
C PRO A 78 10.18 7.19 -5.31
N TRP A 79 10.12 5.88 -5.54
CA TRP A 79 9.97 4.89 -4.46
C TRP A 79 11.02 5.08 -3.36
N THR A 80 12.26 5.37 -3.75
CA THR A 80 13.38 5.61 -2.83
C THR A 80 13.15 6.76 -1.87
N ASP A 81 12.37 7.78 -2.27
CA ASP A 81 12.08 8.92 -1.41
C ASP A 81 11.03 8.56 -0.35
N ILE A 82 9.99 7.82 -0.76
CA ILE A 82 8.96 7.34 0.16
C ILE A 82 9.51 6.31 1.15
N GLN A 83 10.47 5.48 0.71
CA GLN A 83 11.16 4.53 1.59
C GLN A 83 11.93 5.21 2.73
N LYS A 84 12.52 6.40 2.49
CA LYS A 84 13.30 7.12 3.52
C LYS A 84 12.45 7.43 4.75
N SER A 85 11.16 7.71 4.58
CA SER A 85 10.25 7.99 5.68
C SER A 85 10.13 6.81 6.66
N CYS A 86 10.14 5.57 6.18
CA CYS A 86 10.06 4.37 7.03
C CYS A 86 11.43 3.86 7.51
N LYS A 87 12.53 4.31 6.92
CA LYS A 87 13.88 3.85 7.27
C LYS A 87 14.24 4.12 8.74
N TYR A 88 13.76 5.22 9.30
CA TYR A 88 14.05 5.64 10.67
C TYR A 88 12.81 5.66 11.56
N CYS A 89 11.79 4.88 11.22
CA CYS A 89 10.54 4.82 11.99
C CYS A 89 10.78 4.16 13.36
N GLU A 90 10.42 4.88 14.43
CA GLU A 90 10.51 4.39 15.81
C GLU A 90 9.14 4.22 16.47
N SER A 91 8.11 4.89 15.96
CA SER A 91 6.79 4.94 16.57
C SER A 91 5.94 3.74 16.18
N PHE A 92 5.31 3.12 17.16
CA PHE A 92 4.34 2.05 16.97
C PHE A 92 2.92 2.60 17.10
N CYS A 93 2.07 2.33 16.11
CA CYS A 93 0.67 2.72 16.10
C CYS A 93 -0.22 1.55 16.54
N GLU A 94 -0.60 1.54 17.82
CA GLU A 94 -1.43 0.48 18.43
C GLU A 94 -2.72 0.18 17.66
N ASN A 95 -3.40 1.22 17.15
CA ASN A 95 -4.66 1.07 16.40
C ASN A 95 -4.51 0.27 15.10
N TYR A 96 -3.31 0.20 14.55
CA TYR A 96 -3.00 -0.53 13.32
C TYR A 96 -2.16 -1.78 13.59
N ASN A 97 -1.66 -1.97 14.83
CA ASN A 97 -0.71 -3.01 15.21
C ASN A 97 0.54 -3.02 14.29
N GLU A 98 1.00 -1.84 13.89
CA GLU A 98 2.11 -1.66 12.95
C GLU A 98 2.95 -0.43 13.32
N TYR A 99 4.18 -0.35 12.80
CA TYR A 99 4.97 0.86 12.91
C TYR A 99 4.42 1.95 11.99
N CYS A 100 4.55 3.21 12.40
CA CYS A 100 3.98 4.32 11.65
C CYS A 100 4.81 5.59 11.78
N THR A 101 4.70 6.45 10.78
CA THR A 101 5.44 7.71 10.73
C THR A 101 4.66 8.77 9.96
N LEU A 102 4.95 10.03 10.24
CA LEU A 102 4.54 11.15 9.38
C LEU A 102 5.76 11.52 8.52
N SER A 103 5.59 11.56 7.20
CA SER A 103 6.68 11.98 6.31
C SER A 103 7.19 13.38 6.67
N GLU A 104 8.50 13.61 6.58
CA GLU A 104 9.08 14.94 6.79
C GLU A 104 8.66 15.88 5.66
N ASP A 105 8.85 15.43 4.42
CA ASP A 105 8.49 16.15 3.21
C ASP A 105 7.02 15.97 2.83
N SER A 106 6.50 16.98 2.12
CA SER A 106 5.25 16.86 1.38
C SER A 106 5.51 16.24 0.02
N TYR A 107 4.60 15.37 -0.42
CA TYR A 107 4.70 14.70 -1.71
C TYR A 107 3.54 15.09 -2.65
N PRO A 108 3.81 15.32 -3.94
CA PRO A 108 2.75 15.44 -4.93
C PRO A 108 1.96 14.13 -4.99
N LEU A 109 0.63 14.23 -4.94
CA LEU A 109 -0.25 13.07 -4.95
C LEU A 109 -1.55 13.34 -5.70
N THR A 110 -2.16 12.27 -6.20
CA THR A 110 -3.53 12.27 -6.67
C THR A 110 -4.41 11.51 -5.68
N ILE A 111 -5.48 12.15 -5.23
CA ILE A 111 -6.54 11.53 -4.44
C ILE A 111 -7.62 11.05 -5.41
N CYS A 112 -7.87 9.75 -5.42
CA CYS A 112 -8.97 9.13 -6.14
C CYS A 112 -10.16 8.95 -5.20
N SER A 113 -11.21 9.72 -5.41
CA SER A 113 -12.42 9.68 -4.58
C SER A 113 -13.60 9.16 -5.38
N LEU A 114 -14.31 8.17 -4.85
CA LEU A 114 -15.50 7.60 -5.47
C LEU A 114 -16.55 8.69 -5.70
N GLU A 115 -17.08 8.78 -6.92
CA GLU A 115 -18.16 9.72 -7.23
C GLU A 115 -19.44 9.38 -6.44
N THR A 116 -20.21 10.38 -6.05
CA THR A 116 -21.46 10.14 -5.29
C THR A 116 -22.52 9.41 -6.14
N LYS A 117 -22.53 9.64 -7.45
CA LYS A 117 -23.49 9.03 -8.39
C LYS A 117 -22.79 7.96 -9.20
N GLN A 118 -22.94 6.70 -8.77
CA GLN A 118 -22.32 5.55 -9.42
C GLN A 118 -23.25 4.95 -10.49
N PRO A 119 -22.70 4.52 -11.64
CA PRO A 119 -23.42 3.63 -12.54
C PRO A 119 -23.61 2.24 -11.90
N PRO A 120 -24.57 1.42 -12.37
CA PRO A 120 -24.92 0.17 -11.69
C PRO A 120 -23.81 -0.90 -11.65
N THR A 121 -22.92 -0.90 -12.65
CA THR A 121 -21.97 -2.00 -12.88
C THR A 121 -20.50 -1.56 -12.90
N SER A 122 -20.21 -0.29 -12.66
CA SER A 122 -18.84 0.22 -12.70
C SER A 122 -18.58 1.27 -11.62
N CYS A 123 -17.29 1.49 -11.32
CA CYS A 123 -16.86 2.49 -10.36
C CYS A 123 -16.34 3.72 -11.11
N ARG A 124 -16.80 4.91 -10.73
CA ARG A 124 -16.29 6.18 -11.24
C ARG A 124 -15.65 7.02 -10.14
N TYR A 125 -14.56 7.69 -10.49
CA TYR A 125 -13.67 8.38 -9.57
C TYR A 125 -13.32 9.79 -10.03
N ASN A 126 -13.44 10.73 -9.10
CA ASN A 126 -12.84 12.05 -9.23
C ASN A 126 -11.34 11.99 -8.93
N SER A 127 -10.56 12.77 -9.68
CA SER A 127 -9.13 12.95 -9.47
C SER A 127 -8.88 14.32 -8.85
N THR A 128 -8.23 14.37 -7.69
CA THR A 128 -7.83 15.63 -7.04
C THR A 128 -6.33 15.64 -6.83
N LEU A 129 -5.64 16.61 -7.44
CA LEU A 129 -4.21 16.81 -7.21
C LEU A 129 -4.00 17.52 -5.87
N ASN A 130 -2.99 17.07 -5.12
CA ASN A 130 -2.62 17.68 -3.86
C ASN A 130 -1.10 17.56 -3.64
N ASN A 131 -0.58 18.27 -2.65
CA ASN A 131 0.78 18.14 -2.15
C ASN A 131 0.76 18.18 -0.62
N GLN A 132 0.91 17.03 0.03
CA GLN A 132 0.76 16.90 1.48
C GLN A 132 1.77 15.93 2.08
N ARG A 133 1.98 16.07 3.39
CA ARG A 133 2.69 15.07 4.19
C ARG A 133 1.77 13.88 4.42
N LEU A 134 2.37 12.70 4.57
CA LEU A 134 1.67 11.43 4.60
C LEU A 134 1.86 10.74 5.94
N TYR A 135 0.78 10.26 6.53
CA TYR A 135 0.87 9.27 7.59
C TYR A 135 1.00 7.88 6.96
N LEU A 136 2.15 7.24 7.17
CA LEU A 136 2.52 5.95 6.60
C LEU A 136 2.55 4.86 7.66
N LEU A 137 2.19 3.64 7.25
CA LEU A 137 2.54 2.42 7.98
C LEU A 137 3.85 1.85 7.44
N CYS A 138 4.68 1.35 8.33
CA CYS A 138 6.01 0.80 8.07
C CYS A 138 6.10 -0.63 8.59
N SER A 139 6.79 -1.49 7.84
CA SER A 139 6.83 -2.94 8.12
C SER A 139 7.56 -3.36 9.41
N GLN A 140 8.40 -2.50 9.98
CA GLN A 140 9.20 -2.81 11.18
C GLN A 140 9.82 -1.52 11.76
N LYS A 141 10.36 -1.64 12.99
CA LYS A 141 11.18 -0.61 13.63
C LYS A 141 12.55 -0.56 12.95
N TYR A 142 12.89 0.59 12.37
CA TYR A 142 14.11 0.82 11.57
C TYR A 142 14.23 -0.06 10.31
N ASP A 143 14.83 0.50 9.26
CA ASP A 143 14.98 -0.13 7.94
C ASP A 143 13.65 -0.70 7.38
N GLY A 144 12.53 -0.18 7.88
CA GLY A 144 11.19 -0.56 7.45
C GLY A 144 10.89 0.00 6.06
N LYS A 145 9.94 -0.64 5.40
CA LYS A 145 9.41 -0.17 4.11
C LYS A 145 7.94 0.25 4.28
N PRO A 146 7.47 1.22 3.48
CA PRO A 146 6.07 1.60 3.45
C PRO A 146 5.17 0.41 3.08
N ILE A 147 4.11 0.19 3.86
CA ILE A 147 3.11 -0.86 3.65
C ILE A 147 1.68 -0.31 3.60
N GLY A 148 1.45 0.94 4.01
CA GLY A 148 0.13 1.57 3.98
C GLY A 148 0.17 3.09 4.12
N ILE A 149 -0.93 3.74 3.73
CA ILE A 149 -1.20 5.17 3.97
C ILE A 149 -2.44 5.25 4.85
N ILE A 150 -2.31 5.83 6.04
CA ILE A 150 -3.40 5.94 7.01
C ILE A 150 -4.01 7.34 7.09
N GLY A 151 -3.37 8.33 6.47
CA GLY A 151 -3.88 9.69 6.45
C GLY A 151 -3.00 10.68 5.71
N LEU A 152 -3.51 11.89 5.56
CA LEU A 152 -2.81 13.08 5.05
C LEU A 152 -2.78 14.13 6.16
N TYR A 153 -1.74 14.96 6.19
CA TYR A 153 -1.61 16.11 7.10
C TYR A 153 -1.78 17.44 6.35
#